data_AF-A0A4R4PYJ2-F1
#
_entry.id   AF-A0A4R4PYJ2-F1
#
_cell.length_a   1.000
_cell.length_b   1.000
_cell.length_c   1.000
_cell.angle_alpha   90.00
_cell.angle_beta   90.00
_cell.angle_gamma   90.00
#
_symmetry.space_group_name_H-M   'P 1'
#
loop_
_entity.id
_entity.type
_entity.pdbx_description
1 polymer ?
#
loop_
_entity_poly.entity_id
_entity_poly.type
_entity_poly.pdbx_seq_one_letter_code
_entity_poly.pdbx_strand_id
1 'polypeptide(L)'
;MARNPYTTAIINNLGIDAANLRNLAETHGFDSPIGQCADMIQSTIWEMQSAERAANDAVNKIREAAEQQAGNLTGTAGTYDASWLTTYAQRANEANQKITAGIERLTTFKRLLDVLLTNA
;
A
#
# COMPACT_ATOMS: atom_id res chain seq x y z
N MET A 1 -11.10 -12.25 10.82
CA MET A 1 -11.58 -11.05 10.11
C MET A 1 -10.52 -10.67 9.08
N ALA A 2 -10.86 -10.66 7.79
CA ALA A 2 -9.98 -10.06 6.78
C ALA A 2 -9.90 -8.56 7.08
N ARG A 3 -8.70 -8.03 7.35
CA ARG A 3 -8.50 -6.59 7.47
C ARG A 3 -8.93 -5.95 6.16
N ASN A 4 -9.83 -4.97 6.20
CA ASN A 4 -10.14 -4.16 5.03
C ASN A 4 -8.85 -3.43 4.63
N PRO A 5 -8.38 -3.52 3.37
CA PRO A 5 -7.11 -2.93 2.99
C PRO A 5 -7.14 -1.41 3.21
N TYR A 6 -6.16 -0.88 3.93
CA TYR A 6 -5.95 0.54 4.16
C TYR A 6 -5.95 1.32 2.82
N THR A 7 -5.32 0.75 1.79
CA THR A 7 -5.31 1.35 0.45
C THR A 7 -6.71 1.51 -0.13
N THR A 8 -7.60 0.51 0.06
CA THR A 8 -8.99 0.57 -0.42
C THR A 8 -9.78 1.68 0.27
N ALA A 9 -9.58 1.88 1.57
CA ALA A 9 -10.23 2.98 2.30
C ALA A 9 -9.80 4.36 1.76
N ILE A 10 -8.51 4.54 1.47
CA ILE A 10 -7.98 5.79 0.88
C ILE A 10 -8.59 6.03 -0.51
N ILE A 11 -8.61 5.01 -1.37
CA ILE A 11 -9.19 5.10 -2.72
C ILE A 11 -10.66 5.54 -2.66
N ASN A 12 -11.45 4.92 -1.77
CA ASN A 12 -12.86 5.25 -1.58
C ASN A 12 -13.05 6.69 -1.07
N ASN A 13 -12.25 7.12 -0.09
CA ASN A 13 -12.31 8.48 0.45
C ASN A 13 -11.94 9.55 -0.59
N LEU A 14 -11.00 9.23 -1.49
CA LEU A 14 -10.62 10.12 -2.59
C LEU A 14 -11.57 10.05 -3.78
N GLY A 15 -12.57 9.16 -3.75
CA GLY A 15 -13.51 8.95 -4.87
C GLY A 15 -12.82 8.50 -6.15
N ILE A 16 -11.75 7.71 -6.02
CA ILE A 16 -11.00 7.20 -7.18
C ILE A 16 -11.65 5.91 -7.66
N ASP A 17 -12.12 5.89 -8.91
CA ASP A 17 -12.57 4.68 -9.59
C ASP A 17 -11.52 4.23 -10.61
N ALA A 18 -10.88 3.09 -10.34
CA ALA A 18 -9.83 2.55 -11.19
C ALA A 18 -10.31 2.17 -12.61
N ALA A 19 -11.59 1.78 -12.78
CA ALA A 19 -12.15 1.53 -14.10
C ALA A 19 -12.26 2.85 -14.90
N ASN A 20 -12.64 3.93 -14.21
CA ASN A 20 -12.74 5.25 -14.81
C ASN A 20 -11.37 5.81 -15.23
N LEU A 21 -10.30 5.58 -14.44
CA LEU A 21 -8.96 6.06 -14.78
C LEU A 21 -8.46 5.54 -16.14
N ARG A 22 -8.70 4.26 -16.42
CA ARG A 22 -8.31 3.66 -17.71
C ARG A 22 -9.07 4.28 -18.87
N ASN A 23 -10.38 4.44 -18.71
CA ASN A 23 -11.23 5.08 -19.72
C ASN A 23 -10.81 6.54 -19.96
N LEU A 24 -10.41 7.27 -18.93
CA LEU A 24 -9.90 8.64 -19.05
C LEU A 24 -8.63 8.70 -19.89
N ALA A 25 -7.68 7.79 -19.68
CA ALA A 25 -6.45 7.73 -20.48
C ALA A 25 -6.74 7.34 -21.94
N GLU A 26 -7.67 6.42 -22.18
CA GLU A 26 -8.09 6.04 -23.54
C GLU A 26 -8.85 7.18 -24.25
N THR A 27 -9.64 7.98 -23.52
CA THR A 27 -10.44 9.08 -24.07
C THR A 27 -9.60 10.32 -24.40
N HIS A 28 -8.72 10.72 -23.48
CA HIS A 28 -7.92 11.95 -23.63
C HIS A 28 -6.54 11.70 -24.25
N GLY A 29 -6.13 10.42 -24.37
CA GLY A 29 -4.81 10.01 -24.84
C GLY A 29 -3.81 9.86 -23.69
N PHE A 30 -2.98 8.81 -23.74
CA PHE A 30 -2.02 8.47 -22.69
C PHE A 30 -0.95 9.55 -22.46
N ASP A 31 -0.56 10.27 -23.51
CA ASP A 31 0.41 11.37 -23.42
C ASP A 31 -0.20 12.70 -22.98
N SER A 32 -1.53 12.78 -22.86
CA SER A 32 -2.21 13.99 -22.38
C SER A 32 -1.99 14.19 -20.87
N PRO A 33 -2.11 15.42 -20.35
CA PRO A 33 -2.04 15.67 -18.91
C PRO A 33 -3.03 14.83 -18.10
N ILE A 34 -4.24 14.58 -18.63
CA ILE A 34 -5.26 13.74 -18.00
C ILE A 34 -4.83 12.27 -18.00
N GLY A 35 -4.35 11.77 -19.14
CA GLY A 35 -3.83 10.40 -19.26
C GLY A 35 -2.65 10.12 -18.33
N GLN A 36 -1.70 11.05 -18.26
CA GLN A 36 -0.54 10.97 -17.36
C GLN A 36 -0.95 11.02 -15.88
N CYS A 37 -1.94 11.85 -15.51
CA CYS A 37 -2.49 11.85 -14.15
C CYS A 37 -3.17 10.52 -13.81
N ALA A 38 -3.98 9.99 -14.73
CA ALA A 38 -4.68 8.73 -14.53
C ALA A 38 -3.71 7.55 -14.36
N ASP A 39 -2.66 7.49 -15.19
CA ASP A 39 -1.60 6.47 -15.10
C ASP A 39 -0.80 6.58 -13.80
N MET A 40 -0.46 7.81 -13.38
CA MET A 40 0.25 8.04 -12.12
C MET A 40 -0.58 7.65 -10.89
N ILE A 41 -1.88 7.96 -10.88
CA ILE A 41 -2.80 7.51 -9.83
C ILE A 41 -2.85 5.98 -9.81
N GLN A 42 -2.98 5.35 -10.97
CA GLN A 42 -3.06 3.90 -11.08
C GLN A 42 -1.79 3.22 -10.58
N SER A 43 -0.61 3.63 -11.05
CA SER A 43 0.68 3.09 -10.60
C SER A 43 0.88 3.27 -9.09
N THR A 44 0.50 4.43 -8.54
CA THR A 44 0.57 4.68 -7.09
C THR A 44 -0.34 3.73 -6.30
N ILE A 45 -1.55 3.44 -6.78
CA ILE A 45 -2.45 2.43 -6.16
C ILE A 45 -1.77 1.06 -6.11
N TRP A 46 -1.14 0.64 -7.22
CA TRP A 46 -0.43 -0.65 -7.27
C TRP A 46 0.73 -0.72 -6.28
N GLU A 47 1.52 0.35 -6.17
CA GLU A 47 2.61 0.44 -5.19
C GLU A 47 2.10 0.32 -3.75
N MET A 48 1.03 1.05 -3.41
CA MET A 48 0.43 1.01 -2.07
C MET A 48 -0.14 -0.37 -1.73
N GLN A 49 -0.88 -0.99 -2.66
CA GLN A 49 -1.41 -2.34 -2.46
C GLN A 49 -0.29 -3.39 -2.32
N SER A 50 0.84 -3.21 -3.04
CA SER A 50 2.02 -4.06 -2.89
C SER A 50 2.67 -3.91 -1.52
N ALA A 51 2.87 -2.66 -1.07
CA ALA A 51 3.42 -2.35 0.25
C ALA A 51 2.54 -2.90 1.38
N GLU A 52 1.23 -2.78 1.25
CA GLU A 52 0.27 -3.30 2.21
C GLU A 52 0.29 -4.84 2.30
N ARG A 53 0.39 -5.53 1.15
CA ARG A 53 0.58 -7.00 1.13
C ARG A 53 1.88 -7.41 1.81
N ALA A 54 2.98 -6.70 1.55
CA ALA A 54 4.26 -6.96 2.19
C ALA A 54 4.21 -6.74 3.72
N ALA A 55 3.50 -5.71 4.18
CA ALA A 55 3.28 -5.48 5.62
C ALA A 55 2.46 -6.61 6.27
N ASN A 56 1.39 -7.07 5.61
CA ASN A 56 0.58 -8.18 6.11
C ASN A 56 1.36 -9.50 6.15
N ASP A 57 2.18 -9.79 5.14
CA ASP A 57 3.09 -10.95 5.13
C ASP A 57 4.12 -10.89 6.27
N ALA A 58 4.71 -9.71 6.52
CA ALA A 58 5.64 -9.51 7.63
C ALA A 58 4.98 -9.79 8.99
N VAL A 59 3.74 -9.32 9.21
CA VAL A 59 2.99 -9.57 10.44
C VAL A 59 2.65 -11.06 10.60
N ASN A 60 2.28 -11.74 9.52
CA ASN A 60 2.02 -13.19 9.57
C ASN A 60 3.28 -13.97 9.93
N LYS A 61 4.43 -13.61 9.38
CA LYS A 61 5.72 -14.23 9.72
C LYS A 61 6.14 -13.96 11.15
N ILE A 62 5.87 -12.75 11.68
CA ILE A 62 6.07 -12.46 13.11
C ILE A 62 5.24 -13.42 13.97
N ARG A 63 3.97 -13.62 13.60
CA ARG A 63 3.06 -14.53 14.34
C ARG A 63 3.57 -15.96 14.31
N GLU A 64 3.93 -16.49 13.14
CA GLU A 64 4.44 -17.86 12.99
C GLU A 64 5.75 -18.08 13.77
N ALA A 65 6.67 -17.11 13.73
CA ALA A 65 7.92 -17.18 14.50
C ALA A 65 7.66 -17.14 16.02
N ALA A 66 6.72 -16.31 16.47
CA ALA A 66 6.32 -16.24 17.87
C ALA A 66 5.67 -17.56 18.35
N GLU A 67 4.80 -18.16 17.54
CA GLU A 67 4.18 -19.46 17.82
C GLU A 67 5.23 -20.59 17.92
N GLN A 68 6.21 -20.62 17.01
CA GLN A 68 7.32 -21.58 17.05
C GLN A 68 8.20 -21.40 18.29
N GLN A 69 8.50 -20.16 18.68
CA GLN A 69 9.30 -19.89 19.87
C GLN A 69 8.56 -20.21 21.17
N ALA A 70 7.25 -19.98 21.24
CA ALA A 70 6.42 -20.39 22.38
C ALA A 70 6.46 -21.92 22.57
N GLY A 71 6.47 -22.71 21.49
CA GLY A 71 6.63 -24.17 21.55
C GLY A 71 8.02 -24.63 22.00
N ASN A 72 9.07 -23.84 21.79
CA ASN A 72 10.43 -24.16 22.22
C ASN A 72 10.71 -23.79 23.69
N LEU A 73 10.04 -22.74 24.20
CA LEU A 73 10.18 -22.29 25.59
C LEU A 73 9.61 -23.28 26.62
N THR A 74 8.71 -24.19 26.20
CA THR A 74 8.16 -25.23 27.09
C THR A 74 9.12 -26.40 27.35
N GLY A 75 10.27 -26.48 26.66
CA GLY A 75 11.18 -27.64 26.73
C GLY A 75 12.60 -27.35 27.22
N THR A 76 13.12 -26.15 27.03
CA THR A 76 14.53 -25.84 27.38
C THR A 76 14.71 -24.33 27.54
N ALA A 77 15.54 -23.94 28.51
CA ALA A 77 16.01 -22.56 28.71
C ALA A 77 16.94 -22.13 27.55
N GLY A 78 16.42 -22.10 26.32
CA GLY A 78 17.12 -21.63 25.14
C GLY A 78 17.21 -20.10 25.16
N THR A 79 18.36 -19.57 24.77
CA THR A 79 18.57 -18.15 24.56
C THR A 79 17.59 -17.61 23.51
N TYR A 80 16.78 -16.61 23.90
CA TYR A 80 15.87 -15.91 23.01
C TYR A 80 16.65 -14.99 22.07
N ASP A 81 16.66 -15.30 20.76
CA ASP A 81 17.14 -14.38 19.74
C ASP A 81 15.97 -13.53 19.21
N ALA A 82 16.02 -12.23 19.49
CA ALA A 82 15.02 -11.24 19.10
C ALA A 82 15.36 -10.53 17.76
N SER A 83 16.47 -10.87 17.11
CA SER A 83 16.99 -10.15 15.92
C SER A 83 16.00 -10.08 14.75
N TRP A 84 15.14 -11.09 14.62
CA TRP A 84 14.07 -11.15 13.63
C TRP A 84 13.00 -10.07 13.86
N LEU A 85 12.69 -9.68 15.10
CA LEU A 85 11.73 -8.60 15.41
C LEU A 85 12.18 -7.27 14.81
N THR A 86 13.48 -6.95 14.91
CA THR A 86 14.06 -5.74 14.34
C THR A 86 13.93 -5.73 12.82
N THR A 87 14.19 -6.87 12.17
CA THR A 87 14.05 -7.03 10.71
C THR A 87 12.61 -6.79 10.26
N TYR A 88 11.62 -7.36 10.95
CA TYR A 88 10.22 -7.17 10.57
C TYR A 88 9.69 -5.78 10.94
N ALA A 89 10.16 -5.17 12.03
CA ALA A 89 9.85 -3.79 12.37
C ALA A 89 10.36 -2.81 11.30
N GLN A 90 11.56 -3.04 10.77
CA GLN A 90 12.11 -2.27 9.64
C GLN A 90 11.24 -2.43 8.38
N ARG A 91 10.87 -3.66 8.02
CA ARG A 91 9.99 -3.93 6.86
C ARG A 91 8.61 -3.27 7.01
N ALA A 92 8.04 -3.29 8.21
CA ALA A 92 6.78 -2.61 8.50
C ALA A 92 6.91 -1.09 8.36
N ASN A 93 8.03 -0.52 8.81
CA ASN A 93 8.32 0.91 8.66
C ASN A 93 8.51 1.32 7.19
N GLU A 94 9.26 0.54 6.41
CA GLU A 94 9.43 0.76 4.96
C GLU A 94 8.09 0.71 4.22
N ALA A 95 7.24 -0.26 4.55
CA ALA A 95 5.88 -0.35 3.99
C ALA A 95 5.04 0.88 4.37
N ASN A 96 5.13 1.33 5.62
CA ASN A 96 4.41 2.53 6.09
C ASN A 96 4.87 3.81 5.37
N GLN A 97 6.18 3.97 5.13
CA GLN A 97 6.72 5.09 4.36
C GLN A 97 6.19 5.10 2.92
N LYS A 98 6.14 3.93 2.26
CA LYS A 98 5.58 3.79 0.91
C LYS A 98 4.09 4.13 0.87
N ILE A 99 3.32 3.68 1.86
CA ILE A 99 1.89 4.00 1.97
C ILE A 99 1.69 5.50 2.18
N THR A 100 2.47 6.13 3.06
CA THR A 100 2.38 7.57 3.35
C THR A 100 2.70 8.41 2.11
N ALA A 101 3.82 8.13 1.45
CA ALA A 101 4.19 8.79 0.19
C ALA A 101 3.15 8.55 -0.91
N GLY A 102 2.56 7.36 -0.95
CA GLY A 102 1.47 7.01 -1.86
C GLY A 102 0.22 7.86 -1.63
N ILE A 103 -0.19 8.08 -0.38
CA ILE A 103 -1.35 8.94 -0.06
C ILE A 103 -1.13 10.38 -0.54
N GLU A 104 0.04 10.95 -0.30
CA GLU A 104 0.36 12.31 -0.73
C GLU A 104 0.32 12.45 -2.26
N ARG A 105 0.89 11.46 -2.97
CA ARG A 105 0.82 11.38 -4.44
C ARG A 105 -0.62 11.25 -4.92
N LEU A 106 -1.40 10.31 -4.39
CA LEU A 106 -2.80 10.11 -4.77
C LEU A 106 -3.61 11.39 -4.58
N THR A 107 -3.46 12.04 -3.43
CA THR A 107 -4.19 13.28 -3.12
C THR A 107 -3.82 14.39 -4.12
N THR A 108 -2.53 14.54 -4.42
CA THR A 108 -2.02 15.56 -5.34
C THR A 108 -2.51 15.32 -6.76
N PHE A 109 -2.32 14.12 -7.29
CA PHE A 109 -2.71 13.79 -8.67
C PHE A 109 -4.22 13.71 -8.83
N LYS A 110 -4.98 13.27 -7.81
CA LYS A 110 -6.44 13.33 -7.85
C LYS A 110 -6.93 14.77 -7.95
N ARG A 111 -6.39 15.67 -7.13
CA ARG A 111 -6.74 17.10 -7.19
C ARG A 111 -6.39 17.71 -8.55
N LEU A 112 -5.22 17.36 -9.10
CA LEU A 112 -4.82 17.81 -10.43
C LEU A 112 -5.78 17.28 -11.51
N LEU A 113 -6.11 15.99 -11.45
CA LEU A 113 -7.06 15.36 -12.37
C LEU A 113 -8.43 16.04 -12.32
N ASP A 114 -8.95 16.34 -11.13
CA ASP A 114 -10.23 17.03 -10.97
C ASP A 114 -10.21 18.43 -11.59
N VAL A 115 -9.11 19.17 -11.41
CA VAL A 115 -8.93 20.47 -12.06
C VAL A 115 -8.88 20.32 -13.58
N LEU A 116 -8.12 19.36 -14.10
CA LEU A 116 -8.01 19.12 -15.54
C LEU A 116 -9.36 18.74 -16.14
N LEU A 117 -10.13 17.86 -15.50
CA LEU A 117 -11.46 17.43 -15.96
C LEU A 117 -12.50 18.56 -15.92
N THR A 118 -12.35 19.51 -15.00
CA THR A 118 -13.24 20.69 -14.94
C THR A 118 -12.95 21.70 -16.06
N ASN A 119 -11.73 21.68 -16.63
CA ASN A 119 -11.27 22.63 -17.64
C ASN A 119 -11.08 22.01 -19.04
N ALA A 120 -11.38 20.72 -19.21
CA ALA A 120 -11.29 19.97 -20.47
C ALA A 120 -12.60 20.03 -21.26
#